data_AF-A0A7Y6CSH0-F1
#
_entry.id   AF-A0A7Y6CSH0-F1
#
_cell.length_a   1.000
_cell.length_b   1.000
_cell.length_c   1.000
_cell.angle_alpha   90.00
_cell.angle_beta   90.00
_cell.angle_gamma   90.00
#
_symmetry.space_group_name_H-M   'P 1'
#
loop_
_entity.id
_entity.type
_entity.pdbx_description
1 polymer ?
#
loop_
_entity_poly.entity_id
_entity_poly.type
_entity_poly.pdbx_seq_one_letter_code
_entity_poly.pdbx_strand_id
1 'polypeptide(L)'
;MTELYDTLGLDPAANTDEIRAAITAQRRTWRRRATSPDISARQEAERRMHLLDEAERTLLDPQQRQSYDEQDTEIDPGGEGQWIVKALEQIDRGQHGAAVFSAKRAVSDDPENPYAYSVLAEAALSAGDEWAAAEAVDNALRLEPEDARLHAQRAGILAAADDPHRASSALRAAISLAPNEPDYPARLVRLLTEHGEVDAAMEEGEQAYRAHPDEGEVRNALSAAIAERAVQAHHELPDGRLIITTPEQAAYIEALCERALSVQPTDEELVADLNRQLGYARRAAKKRLSGAEFRKKWKWPVGFGMFALAGFCYLPGAMKAGATGGALFLVVGLLAAFVLSIRMSCYEWQYERNAKLIERNIPRRMGRLQEDTSQAPKSFAAVRPRMPKSAKPDRSPRP
;
A
#
# COMPACT_ATOMS: atom_id res chain seq x y z
N MET A 1 -22.93 29.32 9.88
CA MET A 1 -24.28 28.81 9.72
C MET A 1 -24.60 28.19 11.03
N THR A 2 -24.35 26.91 11.21
CA THR A 2 -25.63 26.23 11.45
C THR A 2 -25.50 24.73 11.67
N GLU A 3 -24.35 24.15 12.02
CA GLU A 3 -24.41 22.72 12.36
C GLU A 3 -25.43 22.44 13.47
N LEU A 4 -25.49 23.29 14.50
CA LEU A 4 -26.48 23.16 15.57
C LEU A 4 -27.85 23.75 15.16
N TYR A 5 -27.88 24.89 14.48
CA TYR A 5 -29.13 25.54 14.05
C TYR A 5 -29.84 24.82 12.89
N ASP A 6 -29.14 24.37 11.84
CA ASP A 6 -29.69 23.54 10.75
C ASP A 6 -30.11 22.17 11.25
N THR A 7 -29.33 21.56 12.17
CA THR A 7 -29.76 20.29 12.79
C THR A 7 -31.12 20.45 13.46
N LEU A 8 -31.42 21.63 14.00
CA LEU A 8 -32.72 21.94 14.61
C LEU A 8 -33.74 22.52 13.63
N GLY A 9 -33.33 22.95 12.43
CA GLY A 9 -34.16 23.65 11.46
C GLY A 9 -34.59 25.04 11.95
N LEU A 10 -33.70 25.74 12.64
CA LEU A 10 -33.98 27.04 13.28
C LEU A 10 -33.09 28.16 12.73
N ASP A 11 -33.61 29.38 12.74
CA ASP A 11 -32.85 30.59 12.47
C ASP A 11 -31.93 30.93 13.66
N PRO A 12 -30.70 31.46 13.46
CA PRO A 12 -29.84 31.91 14.56
C PRO A 12 -30.46 32.97 15.47
N ALA A 13 -31.49 33.70 15.01
CA ALA A 13 -32.28 34.63 15.81
C ALA A 13 -33.34 33.93 16.69
N ALA A 14 -33.49 32.61 16.62
CA ALA A 14 -34.47 31.85 17.40
C ALA A 14 -34.26 32.05 18.91
N ASN A 15 -35.37 32.21 19.64
CA ASN A 15 -35.32 32.38 21.08
C ASN A 15 -35.05 31.04 21.79
N THR A 16 -34.66 31.10 23.07
CA THR A 16 -34.29 29.92 23.85
C THR A 16 -35.42 28.88 23.96
N ASP A 17 -36.68 29.32 23.95
CA ASP A 17 -37.83 28.43 24.05
C ASP A 17 -38.08 27.67 22.74
N GLU A 18 -37.90 28.32 21.58
CA GLU A 18 -37.92 27.70 20.26
C GLU A 18 -36.83 26.64 20.11
N ILE A 19 -35.60 26.96 20.55
CA ILE A 19 -34.47 26.03 20.53
C ILE A 19 -34.76 24.80 21.40
N ARG A 20 -35.25 25.01 22.63
CA ARG A 20 -35.62 23.91 23.54
C ARG A 20 -36.73 23.03 22.96
N ALA A 21 -37.74 23.66 22.33
CA ALA A 21 -38.84 22.94 21.70
C ALA A 21 -38.35 22.08 20.52
N ALA A 22 -37.49 22.63 19.65
CA ALA A 22 -36.92 21.91 18.52
C ALA A 22 -36.06 20.72 18.97
N ILE A 23 -35.18 20.91 19.97
CA ILE A 23 -34.37 19.82 20.56
C ILE A 23 -35.28 18.70 21.07
N THR A 24 -36.33 19.07 21.81
CA THR A 24 -37.27 18.09 22.38
C THR A 24 -38.01 17.30 21.31
N ALA A 25 -38.45 17.98 20.24
CA ALA A 25 -39.15 17.35 19.12
C ALA A 25 -38.23 16.38 18.38
N GLN A 26 -37.02 16.80 18.05
CA GLN A 26 -35.99 15.99 17.38
C GLN A 26 -35.62 14.75 18.21
N ARG A 27 -35.37 14.90 19.52
CA ARG A 27 -35.06 13.76 20.42
C ARG A 27 -36.15 12.69 20.40
N ARG A 28 -37.43 13.07 20.30
CA ARG A 28 -38.53 12.09 20.22
C ARG A 28 -38.47 11.28 18.93
N THR A 29 -38.14 11.92 17.82
CA THR A 29 -37.99 11.27 16.52
C THR A 29 -36.82 10.29 16.54
N TRP A 30 -35.64 10.75 16.97
CA TRP A 30 -34.43 9.94 16.95
C TRP A 30 -34.44 8.80 17.97
N ARG A 31 -35.07 8.98 19.14
CA ARG A 31 -35.26 7.87 20.10
C ARG A 31 -36.03 6.69 19.52
N ARG A 32 -37.02 6.92 18.64
CA ARG A 32 -37.75 5.84 17.96
C ARG A 32 -36.86 5.11 16.94
N ARG A 33 -35.97 5.85 16.29
CA ARG A 33 -35.06 5.32 15.26
C ARG A 33 -33.88 4.56 15.88
N ALA A 34 -33.46 4.94 17.10
CA ALA A 34 -32.47 4.22 17.91
C ALA A 34 -32.92 2.80 18.33
N THR A 35 -34.22 2.49 18.24
CA THR A 35 -34.74 1.14 18.47
C THR A 35 -35.03 0.37 17.17
N SER A 36 -34.59 0.88 16.01
CA SER A 36 -34.77 0.22 14.72
C SER A 36 -34.02 -1.12 14.64
N PRO A 37 -34.56 -2.16 13.97
CA PRO A 37 -33.81 -3.39 13.72
C PRO A 37 -32.60 -3.18 12.79
N ASP A 38 -32.63 -2.14 11.95
CA ASP A 38 -31.51 -1.77 11.06
C ASP A 38 -30.36 -1.13 11.85
N ILE A 39 -29.15 -1.70 11.70
CA ILE A 39 -27.93 -1.22 12.37
C ILE A 39 -27.57 0.20 11.91
N SER A 40 -27.71 0.49 10.62
CA SER A 40 -27.35 1.81 10.07
C SER A 40 -28.27 2.90 10.62
N ALA A 41 -29.58 2.63 10.69
CA ALA A 41 -30.57 3.52 11.27
C ALA A 41 -30.37 3.78 12.78
N ARG A 42 -29.84 2.80 13.53
CA ARG A 42 -29.51 2.96 14.95
C ARG A 42 -28.29 3.84 15.16
N GLN A 43 -27.23 3.60 14.38
CA GLN A 43 -26.01 4.42 14.41
C GLN A 43 -26.31 5.87 14.01
N GLU A 44 -27.17 6.09 13.00
CA GLU A 44 -27.65 7.41 12.60
C GLU A 44 -28.37 8.10 13.76
N ALA A 45 -29.24 7.38 14.47
CA ALA A 45 -29.97 7.92 15.60
C ALA A 45 -29.07 8.28 16.78
N GLU A 46 -28.05 7.46 17.09
CA GLU A 46 -27.08 7.75 18.15
C GLU A 46 -26.29 9.04 17.86
N ARG A 47 -25.81 9.21 16.62
CA ARG A 47 -25.11 10.45 16.21
C ARG A 47 -25.99 11.68 16.33
N ARG A 48 -27.23 11.59 15.83
CA ARG A 48 -28.20 12.70 15.92
C ARG A 48 -28.52 13.04 17.37
N MET A 49 -28.58 12.05 18.26
CA MET A 49 -28.75 12.30 19.69
C MET A 49 -27.54 13.02 20.30
N HIS A 50 -26.30 12.69 19.89
CA HIS A 50 -25.10 13.41 20.34
C HIS A 50 -25.10 14.88 19.89
N LEU A 51 -25.44 15.15 18.63
CA LEU A 51 -25.57 16.53 18.12
C LEU A 51 -26.65 17.31 18.87
N LEU A 52 -27.74 16.67 19.27
CA LEU A 52 -28.79 17.30 20.07
C LEU A 52 -28.35 17.57 21.52
N ASP A 53 -27.44 16.77 22.07
CA ASP A 53 -26.81 17.03 23.38
C ASP A 53 -25.84 18.21 23.29
N GLU A 54 -25.07 18.30 22.21
CA GLU A 54 -24.20 19.45 21.93
C GLU A 54 -24.99 20.73 21.71
N ALA A 55 -26.03 20.69 20.86
CA ALA A 55 -26.93 21.82 20.64
C ALA A 55 -27.57 22.32 21.94
N GLU A 56 -27.95 21.40 22.84
CA GLU A 56 -28.49 21.76 24.15
C GLU A 56 -27.46 22.48 25.02
N ARG A 57 -26.22 21.99 25.08
CA ARG A 57 -25.15 22.58 25.89
C ARG A 57 -24.72 23.95 25.37
N THR A 58 -24.59 24.09 24.06
CA THR A 58 -24.04 25.29 23.42
C THR A 58 -25.10 26.36 23.21
N LEU A 59 -26.27 26.02 22.65
CA LEU A 59 -27.27 27.02 22.24
C LEU A 59 -28.20 27.49 23.36
N LEU A 60 -28.35 26.71 24.45
CA LEU A 60 -29.16 27.13 25.60
C LEU A 60 -28.34 27.88 26.67
N ASP A 61 -27.01 27.83 26.61
CA ASP A 61 -26.13 28.64 27.44
C ASP A 61 -25.84 29.97 26.74
N PRO A 62 -26.21 31.13 27.31
CA PRO A 62 -26.07 32.42 26.62
C PRO A 62 -24.62 32.77 26.25
N GLN A 63 -23.65 32.37 27.08
CA GLN A 63 -22.25 32.73 26.87
C GLN A 63 -21.61 31.83 25.81
N GLN A 64 -21.93 30.54 25.82
CA GLN A 64 -21.48 29.60 24.78
C GLN A 64 -22.16 29.90 23.44
N ARG A 65 -23.45 30.24 23.44
CA ARG A 65 -24.17 30.66 22.24
C ARG A 65 -23.54 31.92 21.65
N GLN A 66 -23.28 32.94 22.47
CA GLN A 66 -22.63 34.15 21.99
C GLN A 66 -21.24 33.86 21.41
N SER A 67 -20.41 33.04 22.09
CA SER A 67 -19.09 32.65 21.56
C SER A 67 -19.18 31.84 20.28
N TYR A 68 -20.21 30.99 20.15
CA TYR A 68 -20.49 30.20 18.95
C TYR A 68 -20.91 31.10 17.78
N ASP A 69 -21.79 32.07 18.05
CA ASP A 69 -22.27 33.06 17.06
C ASP A 69 -21.14 34.01 16.61
N GLU A 70 -20.27 34.43 17.53
CA GLU A 70 -19.13 35.34 17.26
C GLU A 70 -18.04 34.67 16.40
N GLN A 71 -17.71 33.40 16.66
CA GLN A 71 -16.75 32.64 15.84
C GLN A 71 -17.19 32.52 14.37
N ASP A 72 -18.50 32.57 14.09
CA ASP A 72 -19.06 32.52 12.74
C ASP A 72 -18.94 33.88 12.03
N THR A 73 -19.09 34.99 12.75
CA THR A 73 -19.06 36.36 12.18
C THR A 73 -17.68 36.84 11.72
N GLU A 74 -16.57 36.29 12.25
CA GLU A 74 -15.21 36.63 11.77
C GLU A 74 -14.87 36.01 10.40
N ILE A 75 -15.73 35.13 9.90
CA ILE A 75 -15.54 34.38 8.67
C ILE A 75 -16.52 34.95 7.64
N ASP A 76 -16.24 36.14 7.11
CA ASP A 76 -16.92 36.72 5.94
C ASP A 76 -16.14 36.35 4.65
N PRO A 77 -16.66 35.47 3.79
CA PRO A 77 -16.22 35.35 2.43
C PRO A 77 -17.36 35.81 1.50
N GLY A 78 -17.19 37.00 0.92
CA GLY A 78 -18.13 37.57 -0.04
C GLY A 78 -18.42 36.70 -1.27
N GLY A 79 -19.64 36.18 -1.38
CA GLY A 79 -20.25 35.75 -2.65
C GLY A 79 -20.17 34.25 -2.98
N GLU A 80 -21.08 33.82 -3.86
CA GLU A 80 -21.22 32.44 -4.36
C GLU A 80 -19.89 31.84 -4.83
N GLY A 81 -19.60 30.60 -4.44
CA GLY A 81 -18.38 29.87 -4.79
C GLY A 81 -17.16 30.13 -3.89
N GLN A 82 -17.16 31.17 -3.04
CA GLN A 82 -16.03 31.40 -2.12
C GLN A 82 -15.91 30.32 -1.04
N TRP A 83 -17.03 29.74 -0.59
CA TRP A 83 -17.00 28.69 0.43
C TRP A 83 -16.33 27.41 -0.04
N ILE A 84 -16.48 27.05 -1.32
CA ILE A 84 -15.79 25.90 -1.92
C ILE A 84 -14.28 26.11 -1.90
N VAL A 85 -13.82 27.25 -2.42
CA VAL A 85 -12.39 27.60 -2.45
C VAL A 85 -11.81 27.63 -1.03
N LYS A 86 -12.55 28.23 -0.09
CA LYS A 86 -12.14 28.30 1.32
C LYS A 86 -12.05 26.92 1.96
N ALA A 87 -13.02 26.04 1.71
CA ALA A 87 -12.99 24.67 2.21
C ALA A 87 -11.78 23.91 1.68
N LEU A 88 -11.48 24.02 0.38
CA LEU A 88 -10.31 23.39 -0.23
C LEU A 88 -8.99 23.93 0.37
N GLU A 89 -8.85 25.25 0.52
CA GLU A 89 -7.68 25.82 1.19
C GLU A 89 -7.52 25.33 2.65
N GLN A 90 -8.64 25.13 3.35
CA GLN A 90 -8.64 24.61 4.72
C GLN A 90 -8.29 23.13 4.78
N ILE A 91 -8.73 22.33 3.80
CA ILE A 91 -8.31 20.93 3.62
C ILE A 91 -6.79 20.86 3.44
N ASP A 92 -6.24 21.67 2.52
CA ASP A 92 -4.80 21.71 2.24
C ASP A 92 -3.97 22.14 3.46
N ARG A 93 -4.53 23.00 4.32
CA ARG A 93 -3.89 23.46 5.57
C ARG A 93 -4.12 22.51 6.76
N GLY A 94 -4.86 21.42 6.59
CA GLY A 94 -5.20 20.48 7.66
C GLY A 94 -6.18 21.05 8.70
N GLN A 95 -6.92 22.10 8.37
CA GLN A 95 -7.90 22.74 9.24
C GLN A 95 -9.25 22.03 9.15
N HIS A 96 -9.27 20.74 9.51
CA HIS A 96 -10.36 19.82 9.18
C HIS A 96 -11.75 20.28 9.65
N GLY A 97 -11.89 20.76 10.89
CA GLY A 97 -13.17 21.27 11.39
C GLY A 97 -13.66 22.52 10.65
N ALA A 98 -12.75 23.45 10.34
CA ALA A 98 -13.08 24.66 9.58
C ALA A 98 -13.43 24.33 8.12
N ALA A 99 -12.74 23.36 7.53
CA ALA A 99 -13.04 22.85 6.19
C ALA A 99 -14.45 22.28 6.10
N VAL A 100 -14.85 21.44 7.06
CA VAL A 100 -16.21 20.88 7.12
C VAL A 100 -17.25 21.99 7.21
N PHE A 101 -17.00 23.00 8.05
CA PHE A 101 -17.89 24.14 8.17
C PHE A 101 -18.05 24.89 6.85
N SER A 102 -16.95 25.27 6.19
CA SER A 102 -16.99 25.97 4.91
C SER A 102 -17.63 25.13 3.82
N ALA A 103 -17.39 23.82 3.79
CA ALA A 103 -18.02 22.93 2.82
C ALA A 103 -19.53 22.77 3.04
N LYS A 104 -20.00 22.72 4.31
CA LYS A 104 -21.44 22.76 4.63
C LYS A 104 -22.08 24.06 4.13
N ARG A 105 -21.41 25.20 4.31
CA ARG A 105 -21.86 26.49 3.75
C ARG A 105 -21.96 26.47 2.23
N ALA A 106 -20.98 25.88 1.55
CA ALA A 106 -21.03 25.73 0.10
C ALA A 106 -22.25 24.92 -0.37
N VAL A 107 -22.61 23.86 0.37
CA VAL A 107 -23.82 23.06 0.09
C VAL A 107 -25.10 23.85 0.40
N SER A 108 -25.14 24.64 1.48
CA SER A 108 -26.29 25.49 1.81
C SER A 108 -26.54 26.58 0.77
N ASP A 109 -25.47 27.17 0.22
CA ASP A 109 -25.54 28.23 -0.78
C ASP A 109 -26.02 27.68 -2.13
N ASP A 110 -25.59 26.47 -2.51
CA ASP A 110 -26.04 25.80 -3.75
C ASP A 110 -26.30 24.28 -3.53
N PRO A 111 -27.53 23.91 -3.10
CA PRO A 111 -27.89 22.52 -2.82
C PRO A 111 -28.01 21.62 -4.06
N GLU A 112 -27.95 22.17 -5.27
CA GLU A 112 -27.99 21.39 -6.51
C GLU A 112 -26.60 21.21 -7.13
N ASN A 113 -25.54 21.66 -6.44
CA ASN A 113 -24.17 21.54 -6.90
C ASN A 113 -23.49 20.25 -6.38
N PRO A 114 -23.28 19.23 -7.22
CA PRO A 114 -22.60 18.00 -6.83
C PRO A 114 -21.15 18.25 -6.39
N TYR A 115 -20.50 19.28 -6.93
CA TYR A 115 -19.13 19.62 -6.54
C TYR A 115 -19.05 20.13 -5.10
N ALA A 116 -20.04 20.90 -4.63
CA ALA A 116 -20.10 21.33 -3.23
C ALA A 116 -20.22 20.14 -2.26
N TYR A 117 -21.06 19.16 -2.61
CA TYR A 117 -21.15 17.89 -1.88
C TYR A 117 -19.85 17.08 -1.93
N SER A 118 -19.15 17.07 -3.08
CA SER A 118 -17.84 16.40 -3.21
C SER A 118 -16.80 17.02 -2.28
N VAL A 119 -16.78 18.36 -2.15
CA VAL A 119 -15.87 19.06 -1.24
C VAL A 119 -16.24 18.80 0.21
N LEU A 120 -17.54 18.72 0.53
CA LEU A 120 -17.99 18.31 1.87
C LEU A 120 -17.56 16.88 2.20
N ALA A 121 -17.64 15.96 1.24
CA ALA A 121 -17.20 14.59 1.44
C ALA A 121 -15.69 14.50 1.72
N GLU A 122 -14.88 15.28 1.00
CA GLU A 122 -13.43 15.36 1.22
C GLU A 122 -13.07 16.00 2.57
N ALA A 123 -13.75 17.08 2.94
CA ALA A 123 -13.56 17.75 4.23
C ALA A 123 -13.91 16.82 5.40
N ALA A 124 -15.05 16.11 5.31
CA ALA A 124 -15.49 15.17 6.32
C ALA A 124 -14.55 13.98 6.46
N LEU A 125 -14.07 13.42 5.34
CA LEU A 125 -13.08 12.34 5.35
C LEU A 125 -11.78 12.80 6.01
N SER A 126 -11.31 14.01 5.68
CA SER A 126 -10.11 14.61 6.30
C SER A 126 -10.28 14.85 7.80
N ALA A 127 -11.51 15.08 8.27
CA ALA A 127 -11.85 15.18 9.68
C ALA A 127 -12.01 13.81 10.39
N GLY A 128 -11.89 12.70 9.66
CA GLY A 128 -12.10 11.35 10.18
C GLY A 128 -13.58 10.97 10.35
N ASP A 129 -14.52 11.76 9.80
CA ASP A 129 -15.95 11.43 9.78
C ASP A 129 -16.31 10.74 8.46
N GLU A 130 -15.94 9.47 8.37
CA GLU A 130 -16.21 8.60 7.21
C GLU A 130 -17.70 8.51 6.88
N TRP A 131 -18.57 8.64 7.88
CA TRP A 131 -20.01 8.54 7.69
C TRP A 131 -20.58 9.81 7.05
N ALA A 132 -20.23 10.98 7.57
CA ALA A 132 -20.60 12.24 6.94
C ALA A 132 -20.00 12.35 5.52
N ALA A 133 -18.79 11.82 5.31
CA ALA A 133 -18.19 11.74 3.99
C ALA A 133 -19.01 10.87 3.02
N ALA A 134 -19.46 9.70 3.48
CA ALA A 134 -20.30 8.80 2.70
C ALA A 134 -21.66 9.43 2.35
N GLU A 135 -22.30 10.11 3.31
CA GLU A 135 -23.57 10.82 3.06
C GLU A 135 -23.39 11.93 2.02
N ALA A 136 -22.31 12.70 2.12
CA ALA A 136 -22.03 13.79 1.19
C ALA A 136 -21.75 13.28 -0.23
N VAL A 137 -20.91 12.23 -0.40
CA VAL A 137 -20.64 11.68 -1.73
C VAL A 137 -21.85 10.97 -2.35
N ASP A 138 -22.69 10.31 -1.54
CA ASP A 138 -23.93 9.71 -2.02
C ASP A 138 -24.94 10.79 -2.48
N ASN A 139 -24.96 11.96 -1.84
CA ASN A 139 -25.74 13.11 -2.32
C ASN A 139 -25.19 13.68 -3.63
N ALA A 140 -23.86 13.80 -3.77
CA ALA A 140 -23.23 14.20 -5.03
C ALA A 140 -23.60 13.24 -6.17
N LEU A 141 -23.51 11.92 -5.93
CA LEU A 141 -23.88 10.88 -6.89
C LEU A 141 -25.38 10.83 -7.20
N ARG A 142 -26.24 11.28 -6.29
CA ARG A 142 -27.68 11.43 -6.58
C ARG A 142 -27.93 12.52 -7.62
N LEU A 143 -27.13 13.60 -7.60
CA LEU A 143 -27.21 14.70 -8.56
C LEU A 143 -26.52 14.32 -9.87
N GLU A 144 -25.34 13.68 -9.81
CA GLU A 144 -24.58 13.22 -10.97
C GLU A 144 -24.16 11.74 -10.85
N PRO A 145 -25.05 10.79 -11.24
CA PRO A 145 -24.80 9.36 -11.07
C PRO A 145 -23.68 8.79 -11.95
N GLU A 146 -23.34 9.48 -13.05
CA GLU A 146 -22.38 9.04 -14.06
C GLU A 146 -21.01 9.74 -13.95
N ASP A 147 -20.76 10.52 -12.90
CA ASP A 147 -19.44 11.10 -12.68
C ASP A 147 -18.47 10.07 -12.10
N ALA A 148 -17.51 9.65 -12.94
CA ALA A 148 -16.45 8.72 -12.57
C ALA A 148 -15.62 9.19 -11.36
N ARG A 149 -15.41 10.50 -11.20
CA ARG A 149 -14.65 11.08 -10.07
C ARG A 149 -15.37 10.85 -8.76
N LEU A 150 -16.69 11.02 -8.72
CA LEU A 150 -17.49 10.79 -7.52
C LEU A 150 -17.51 9.31 -7.12
N HIS A 151 -17.55 8.39 -8.09
CA HIS A 151 -17.38 6.95 -7.81
C HIS A 151 -16.00 6.63 -7.24
N ALA A 152 -14.93 7.24 -7.77
CA ALA A 152 -13.58 7.08 -7.24
C ALA A 152 -13.42 7.69 -5.84
N GLN A 153 -14.05 8.84 -5.57
CA GLN A 153 -14.07 9.46 -4.24
C GLN A 153 -14.80 8.58 -3.23
N ARG A 154 -15.98 8.05 -3.61
CA ARG A 154 -16.74 7.10 -2.80
C ARG A 154 -15.93 5.86 -2.48
N ALA A 155 -15.14 5.36 -3.42
CA ALA A 155 -14.24 4.25 -3.16
C ALA A 155 -13.16 4.58 -2.12
N GLY A 156 -12.58 5.77 -2.17
CA GLY A 156 -11.62 6.24 -1.16
C GLY A 156 -12.24 6.31 0.24
N ILE A 157 -13.47 6.82 0.34
CA ILE A 157 -14.23 6.89 1.60
C ILE A 157 -14.53 5.49 2.15
N LEU A 158 -14.96 4.57 1.28
CA LEU A 158 -15.24 3.18 1.67
C LEU A 158 -13.98 2.42 2.08
N ALA A 159 -12.84 2.71 1.45
CA ALA A 159 -11.56 2.13 1.82
C ALA A 159 -11.09 2.62 3.20
N ALA A 160 -11.28 3.91 3.51
CA ALA A 160 -11.00 4.44 4.85
C ALA A 160 -11.88 3.76 5.90
N ALA A 161 -13.14 3.50 5.56
CA ALA A 161 -14.10 2.78 6.40
C ALA A 161 -13.91 1.24 6.47
N ASP A 162 -12.77 0.71 6.01
CA ASP A 162 -12.43 -0.72 6.02
C ASP A 162 -13.45 -1.62 5.29
N ASP A 163 -14.06 -1.10 4.21
CA ASP A 163 -15.01 -1.81 3.33
C ASP A 163 -14.44 -1.98 1.89
N PRO A 164 -13.41 -2.85 1.71
CA PRO A 164 -12.74 -3.02 0.42
C PRO A 164 -13.64 -3.59 -0.68
N HIS A 165 -14.67 -4.36 -0.31
CA HIS A 165 -15.59 -4.94 -1.29
C HIS A 165 -16.48 -3.87 -1.94
N ARG A 166 -17.03 -2.94 -1.15
CA ARG A 166 -17.78 -1.82 -1.73
C ARG A 166 -16.85 -0.80 -2.39
N ALA A 167 -15.65 -0.58 -1.85
CA ALA A 167 -14.65 0.31 -2.45
C ALA A 167 -14.23 -0.17 -3.85
N SER A 168 -13.91 -1.46 -4.01
CA SER A 168 -13.54 -2.04 -5.30
C SER A 168 -14.68 -1.98 -6.31
N SER A 169 -15.93 -2.17 -5.86
CA SER A 169 -17.12 -2.02 -6.71
C SER A 169 -17.28 -0.58 -7.23
N ALA A 170 -17.04 0.41 -6.37
CA ALA A 170 -17.09 1.82 -6.76
C ALA A 170 -15.96 2.20 -7.74
N LEU A 171 -14.74 1.69 -7.54
CA LEU A 171 -13.65 1.88 -8.51
C LEU A 171 -13.95 1.24 -9.87
N ARG A 172 -14.56 0.04 -9.90
CA ARG A 172 -14.99 -0.58 -11.15
C ARG A 172 -16.04 0.25 -11.89
N ALA A 173 -16.93 0.93 -11.17
CA ALA A 173 -17.86 1.89 -11.77
C ALA A 173 -17.13 3.12 -12.34
N ALA A 174 -16.13 3.67 -11.61
CA ALA A 174 -15.30 4.76 -12.13
C ALA A 174 -14.54 4.34 -13.42
N ILE A 175 -13.97 3.13 -13.45
CA ILE A 175 -13.28 2.57 -14.62
C ILE A 175 -14.23 2.40 -15.81
N SER A 176 -15.48 1.96 -15.59
CA SER A 176 -16.44 1.79 -16.69
C SER A 176 -16.90 3.11 -17.29
N LEU A 177 -17.04 4.15 -16.45
CA LEU A 177 -17.45 5.50 -16.87
C LEU A 177 -16.31 6.27 -17.57
N ALA A 178 -15.06 6.03 -17.16
CA ALA A 178 -13.88 6.70 -17.72
C ALA A 178 -12.74 5.69 -17.99
N PRO A 179 -12.86 4.83 -19.02
CA PRO A 179 -11.89 3.75 -19.29
C PRO A 179 -10.50 4.24 -19.70
N ASN A 180 -10.39 5.51 -20.11
CA ASN A 180 -9.12 6.12 -20.51
C ASN A 180 -8.39 6.78 -19.34
N GLU A 181 -8.96 6.79 -18.13
CA GLU A 181 -8.35 7.39 -16.94
C GLU A 181 -7.52 6.32 -16.20
N PRO A 182 -6.17 6.38 -16.23
CA PRO A 182 -5.31 5.36 -15.64
C PRO A 182 -5.25 5.40 -14.11
N ASP A 183 -5.66 6.50 -13.48
CA ASP A 183 -5.68 6.65 -12.01
C ASP A 183 -6.63 5.64 -11.36
N TYR A 184 -7.83 5.42 -11.92
CA TYR A 184 -8.83 4.50 -11.33
C TYR A 184 -8.40 3.02 -11.29
N PRO A 185 -7.90 2.41 -12.38
CA PRO A 185 -7.39 1.05 -12.30
C PRO A 185 -6.15 0.94 -11.40
N ALA A 186 -5.26 1.95 -11.36
CA ALA A 186 -4.14 1.95 -10.43
C ALA A 186 -4.60 1.95 -8.96
N ARG A 187 -5.61 2.76 -8.62
CA ARG A 187 -6.23 2.76 -7.28
C ARG A 187 -6.88 1.43 -6.92
N LEU A 188 -7.55 0.76 -7.88
CA LEU A 188 -8.15 -0.56 -7.66
C LEU A 188 -7.08 -1.60 -7.31
N VAL A 189 -5.97 -1.62 -8.06
CA VAL A 189 -4.87 -2.55 -7.80
C VAL A 189 -4.25 -2.31 -6.43
N ARG A 190 -4.03 -1.04 -6.06
CA ARG A 190 -3.52 -0.68 -4.73
C ARG A 190 -4.47 -1.15 -3.61
N LEU A 191 -5.76 -0.84 -3.74
CA LEU A 191 -6.78 -1.26 -2.78
C LEU A 191 -6.77 -2.78 -2.57
N LEU A 192 -6.77 -3.55 -3.66
CA LEU A 192 -6.73 -5.02 -3.59
C LEU A 192 -5.44 -5.55 -2.98
N THR A 193 -4.31 -4.89 -3.26
CA THR A 193 -3.00 -5.26 -2.68
C THR A 193 -2.98 -5.02 -1.16
N GLU A 194 -3.43 -3.86 -0.71
CA GLU A 194 -3.48 -3.48 0.72
C GLU A 194 -4.37 -4.41 1.55
N HIS A 195 -5.44 -4.94 0.94
CA HIS A 195 -6.36 -5.87 1.60
C HIS A 195 -6.01 -7.36 1.37
N GLY A 196 -4.84 -7.64 0.80
CA GLY A 196 -4.31 -8.99 0.64
C GLY A 196 -4.93 -9.82 -0.49
N GLU A 197 -5.80 -9.22 -1.31
CA GLU A 197 -6.38 -9.83 -2.53
C GLU A 197 -5.38 -9.82 -3.70
N VAL A 198 -4.17 -10.34 -3.45
CA VAL A 198 -3.01 -10.18 -4.35
C VAL A 198 -3.21 -10.86 -5.71
N ASP A 199 -3.96 -11.97 -5.79
CA ASP A 199 -4.30 -12.61 -7.07
C ASP A 199 -5.14 -11.69 -7.95
N ALA A 200 -6.20 -11.10 -7.38
CA ALA A 200 -7.04 -10.14 -8.08
C ALA A 200 -6.27 -8.86 -8.41
N ALA A 201 -5.44 -8.35 -7.49
CA ALA A 201 -4.61 -7.17 -7.72
C ALA A 201 -3.66 -7.35 -8.91
N MET A 202 -3.00 -8.52 -9.02
CA MET A 202 -2.15 -8.84 -10.14
C MET A 202 -2.96 -8.93 -11.44
N GLU A 203 -4.11 -9.61 -11.45
CA GLU A 203 -4.95 -9.75 -12.64
C GLU A 203 -5.44 -8.39 -13.16
N GLU A 204 -6.03 -7.56 -12.28
CA GLU A 204 -6.51 -6.22 -12.61
C GLU A 204 -5.34 -5.32 -13.04
N GLY A 205 -4.18 -5.43 -12.38
CA GLY A 205 -2.98 -4.66 -12.72
C GLY A 205 -2.39 -5.03 -14.07
N GLU A 206 -2.45 -6.31 -14.45
CA GLU A 206 -2.06 -6.74 -15.80
C GLU A 206 -3.00 -6.16 -16.86
N GLN A 207 -4.30 -6.11 -16.60
CA GLN A 207 -5.28 -5.50 -17.51
C GLN A 207 -5.03 -4.00 -17.65
N ALA A 208 -4.83 -3.32 -16.51
CA ALA A 208 -4.50 -1.89 -16.46
C ALA A 208 -3.22 -1.58 -17.25
N TYR A 209 -2.15 -2.35 -17.03
CA TYR A 209 -0.88 -2.18 -17.73
C TYR A 209 -0.99 -2.42 -19.24
N ARG A 210 -1.82 -3.37 -19.69
CA ARG A 210 -2.07 -3.58 -21.12
C ARG A 210 -2.79 -2.39 -21.76
N ALA A 211 -3.71 -1.76 -21.04
CA ALA A 211 -4.44 -0.59 -21.51
C ALA A 211 -3.55 0.67 -21.51
N HIS A 212 -2.75 0.84 -20.46
CA HIS A 212 -1.99 2.06 -20.17
C HIS A 212 -0.51 1.75 -19.83
N PRO A 213 0.28 1.22 -20.78
CA PRO A 213 1.63 0.71 -20.50
C PRO A 213 2.66 1.78 -20.17
N ASP A 214 2.43 3.02 -20.62
CA ASP A 214 3.34 4.14 -20.43
C ASP A 214 3.11 4.87 -19.09
N GLU A 215 1.98 4.60 -18.42
CA GLU A 215 1.57 5.29 -17.20
C GLU A 215 2.35 4.80 -15.98
N GLY A 216 2.98 5.73 -15.28
CA GLY A 216 3.86 5.43 -14.13
C GLY A 216 3.10 4.80 -12.97
N GLU A 217 1.94 5.36 -12.60
CA GLU A 217 1.11 4.86 -11.50
C GLU A 217 0.61 3.44 -11.73
N VAL A 218 0.22 3.11 -12.97
CA VAL A 218 -0.21 1.76 -13.34
C VAL A 218 0.97 0.78 -13.24
N ARG A 219 2.14 1.18 -13.71
CA ARG A 219 3.38 0.37 -13.59
C ARG A 219 3.76 0.14 -12.13
N ASN A 220 3.67 1.18 -11.30
CA ASN A 220 3.91 1.09 -9.86
C ASN A 220 2.93 0.14 -9.19
N ALA A 221 1.63 0.31 -9.44
CA ALA A 221 0.59 -0.51 -8.82
C ALA A 221 0.73 -2.00 -9.17
N LEU A 222 0.95 -2.35 -10.45
CA LEU A 222 1.20 -3.73 -10.85
C LEU A 222 2.50 -4.28 -10.23
N SER A 223 3.56 -3.50 -10.26
CA SER A 223 4.85 -3.90 -9.69
C SER A 223 4.75 -4.12 -8.17
N ALA A 224 3.98 -3.30 -7.46
CA ALA A 224 3.71 -3.44 -6.03
C ALA A 224 2.89 -4.70 -5.74
N ALA A 225 1.85 -5.00 -6.52
CA ALA A 225 1.08 -6.24 -6.39
C ALA A 225 1.96 -7.49 -6.59
N ILE A 226 2.86 -7.48 -7.59
CA ILE A 226 3.82 -8.57 -7.82
C ILE A 226 4.85 -8.65 -6.67
N ALA A 227 5.30 -7.51 -6.14
CA ALA A 227 6.20 -7.46 -5.00
C ALA A 227 5.56 -8.07 -3.74
N GLU A 228 4.28 -7.78 -3.48
CA GLU A 228 3.53 -8.36 -2.37
C GLU A 228 3.39 -9.88 -2.54
N ARG A 229 3.17 -10.38 -3.77
CA ARG A 229 3.24 -11.83 -4.04
C ARG A 229 4.59 -12.43 -3.70
N ALA A 230 5.68 -11.73 -4.01
CA ALA A 230 7.02 -12.18 -3.67
C ALA A 230 7.22 -12.21 -2.14
N VAL A 231 6.70 -11.23 -1.40
CA VAL A 231 6.70 -11.21 0.07
C VAL A 231 5.91 -12.38 0.66
N GLN A 232 4.72 -12.67 0.13
CA GLN A 232 3.90 -13.82 0.55
C GLN A 232 4.55 -15.17 0.25
N ALA A 233 5.44 -15.22 -0.75
CA ALA A 233 6.20 -16.41 -1.05
C ALA A 233 7.31 -16.69 -0.02
N HIS A 234 7.76 -15.71 0.79
CA HIS A 234 8.75 -15.93 1.85
C HIS A 234 8.11 -16.52 3.12
N HIS A 235 8.90 -17.27 3.91
CA HIS A 235 8.53 -17.46 5.31
C HIS A 235 8.87 -16.22 6.11
N GLU A 236 8.03 -15.86 7.07
CA GLU A 236 8.26 -14.74 7.98
C GLU A 236 8.56 -15.29 9.38
N LEU A 237 9.74 -14.97 9.91
CA LEU A 237 10.14 -15.32 11.27
C LEU A 237 9.43 -14.43 12.31
N PRO A 238 9.43 -14.82 13.61
CA PRO A 238 8.86 -14.00 14.69
C PRO A 238 9.43 -12.59 14.86
N ASP A 239 10.60 -12.32 14.29
CA ASP A 239 11.26 -11.01 14.29
C ASP A 239 11.01 -10.21 13.00
N GLY A 240 10.10 -10.67 12.13
CA GLY A 240 9.74 -10.03 10.86
C GLY A 240 10.71 -10.32 9.71
N ARG A 241 11.78 -11.09 9.93
CA ARG A 241 12.71 -11.42 8.85
C ARG A 241 12.08 -12.38 7.85
N LEU A 242 12.18 -12.03 6.58
CA LEU A 242 11.80 -12.88 5.46
C LEU A 242 12.93 -13.87 5.14
N ILE A 243 12.59 -15.16 5.06
CA ILE A 243 13.55 -16.21 4.74
C ILE A 243 13.08 -17.14 3.62
N ILE A 244 14.05 -17.58 2.82
CA ILE A 244 13.88 -18.58 1.76
C ILE A 244 14.50 -19.89 2.22
N THR A 245 13.76 -20.99 2.19
CA THR A 245 14.20 -22.30 2.68
C THR A 245 14.25 -23.41 1.63
N THR A 246 13.69 -23.18 0.44
CA THR A 246 13.74 -24.13 -0.67
C THR A 246 14.27 -23.47 -1.95
N PRO A 247 14.86 -24.25 -2.88
CA PRO A 247 15.29 -23.72 -4.17
C PRO A 247 14.10 -23.29 -5.04
N GLU A 248 12.95 -23.95 -4.95
CA GLU A 248 11.72 -23.59 -5.68
C GLU A 248 11.22 -22.21 -5.25
N GLN A 249 11.23 -21.94 -3.94
CA GLN A 249 10.88 -20.64 -3.38
C GLN A 249 11.84 -19.55 -3.84
N ALA A 250 13.15 -19.84 -3.87
CA ALA A 250 14.16 -18.91 -4.38
C ALA A 250 13.90 -18.55 -5.86
N ALA A 251 13.67 -19.56 -6.71
CA ALA A 251 13.42 -19.36 -8.13
C ALA A 251 12.11 -18.61 -8.38
N TYR A 252 11.05 -18.90 -7.61
CA TYR A 252 9.77 -18.23 -7.73
C TYR A 252 9.85 -16.75 -7.37
N ILE A 253 10.49 -16.42 -6.24
CA ILE A 253 10.71 -15.03 -5.81
C ILE A 253 11.59 -14.28 -6.82
N GLU A 254 12.67 -14.91 -7.31
CA GLU A 254 13.52 -14.34 -8.35
C GLU A 254 12.70 -13.99 -9.60
N ALA A 255 11.89 -14.92 -10.11
CA ALA A 255 11.04 -14.69 -11.28
C ALA A 255 10.02 -13.57 -11.07
N LEU A 256 9.40 -13.49 -9.89
CA LEU A 256 8.46 -12.42 -9.55
C LEU A 256 9.16 -11.05 -9.51
N CYS A 257 10.32 -10.94 -8.86
CA CYS A 257 11.04 -9.68 -8.78
C CYS A 257 11.55 -9.23 -10.16
N GLU A 258 12.06 -10.15 -10.99
CA GLU A 258 12.46 -9.83 -12.37
C GLU A 258 11.26 -9.37 -13.20
N ARG A 259 10.11 -10.02 -13.04
CA ARG A 259 8.87 -9.62 -13.72
C ARG A 259 8.41 -8.24 -13.28
N ALA A 260 8.38 -7.95 -11.97
CA ALA A 260 8.02 -6.64 -11.45
C ALA A 260 8.93 -5.54 -11.99
N LEU A 261 10.26 -5.75 -11.98
CA LEU A 261 11.23 -4.81 -12.54
C LEU A 261 11.09 -4.65 -14.07
N SER A 262 10.66 -5.69 -14.79
CA SER A 262 10.46 -5.62 -16.25
C SER A 262 9.32 -4.69 -16.66
N VAL A 263 8.36 -4.43 -15.76
CA VAL A 263 7.28 -3.46 -15.95
C VAL A 263 7.82 -2.02 -15.93
N GLN A 264 9.04 -1.80 -15.44
CA GLN A 264 9.69 -0.49 -15.31
C GLN A 264 8.89 0.46 -14.41
N PRO A 265 8.62 0.10 -13.14
CA PRO A 265 8.01 1.03 -12.18
C PRO A 265 8.85 2.31 -12.05
N THR A 266 8.18 3.43 -11.79
CA THR A 266 8.80 4.75 -11.61
C THR A 266 9.12 5.06 -10.14
N ASP A 267 8.51 4.35 -9.21
CA ASP A 267 8.80 4.46 -7.77
C ASP A 267 10.19 3.88 -7.44
N GLU A 268 11.12 4.75 -7.05
CA GLU A 268 12.50 4.40 -6.72
C GLU A 268 12.62 3.50 -5.48
N GLU A 269 11.75 3.69 -4.48
CA GLU A 269 11.75 2.90 -3.25
C GLU A 269 11.32 1.46 -3.57
N LEU A 270 10.22 1.32 -4.32
CA LEU A 270 9.75 0.02 -4.80
C LEU A 270 10.83 -0.70 -5.63
N VAL A 271 11.52 0.01 -6.53
CA VAL A 271 12.62 -0.55 -7.32
C VAL A 271 13.78 -1.02 -6.44
N ALA A 272 14.16 -0.22 -5.43
CA ALA A 272 15.22 -0.60 -4.51
C ALA A 272 14.84 -1.87 -3.74
N ASP A 273 13.61 -1.95 -3.25
CA ASP A 273 13.06 -3.09 -2.50
C ASP A 273 13.05 -4.37 -3.33
N LEU A 274 12.56 -4.29 -4.57
CA LEU A 274 12.60 -5.40 -5.52
C LEU A 274 14.02 -5.88 -5.79
N ASN A 275 14.97 -4.97 -5.97
CA ASN A 275 16.38 -5.34 -6.16
C ASN A 275 17.00 -5.99 -4.92
N ARG A 276 16.63 -5.54 -3.71
CA ARG A 276 17.06 -6.20 -2.46
C ARG A 276 16.51 -7.62 -2.37
N GLN A 277 15.23 -7.83 -2.68
CA GLN A 277 14.59 -9.15 -2.68
C GLN A 277 15.19 -10.06 -3.76
N LEU A 278 15.34 -9.58 -4.99
CA LEU A 278 15.99 -10.30 -6.10
C LEU A 278 17.42 -10.73 -5.72
N GLY A 279 18.19 -9.80 -5.16
CA GLY A 279 19.54 -10.09 -4.67
C GLY A 279 19.54 -11.12 -3.55
N TYR A 280 18.55 -11.09 -2.65
CA TYR A 280 18.41 -12.09 -1.60
C TYR A 280 18.07 -13.47 -2.16
N ALA A 281 17.09 -13.58 -3.06
CA ALA A 281 16.71 -14.84 -3.73
C ALA A 281 17.90 -15.50 -4.44
N ARG A 282 18.63 -14.72 -5.26
CA ARG A 282 19.86 -15.19 -5.94
C ARG A 282 20.96 -15.63 -4.97
N ARG A 283 21.05 -15.02 -3.79
CA ARG A 283 22.01 -15.43 -2.75
C ARG A 283 21.53 -16.67 -1.99
N ALA A 284 20.23 -16.82 -1.77
CA ALA A 284 19.63 -17.99 -1.14
C ALA A 284 19.90 -19.25 -1.98
N ALA A 285 19.86 -19.13 -3.31
CA ALA A 285 20.22 -20.16 -4.27
C ALA A 285 21.72 -20.34 -4.50
N LYS A 286 22.63 -19.84 -3.63
CA LYS A 286 24.08 -20.07 -3.75
C LYS A 286 24.62 -20.90 -2.61
N LYS A 287 25.58 -21.78 -2.95
CA LYS A 287 26.40 -22.48 -1.97
C LYS A 287 27.38 -21.53 -1.28
N ARG A 288 27.52 -21.65 0.03
CA ARG A 288 28.47 -20.87 0.84
C ARG A 288 29.18 -21.79 1.83
N LEU A 289 30.43 -21.44 2.13
CA LEU A 289 31.19 -22.15 3.15
C LEU A 289 30.43 -22.10 4.49
N SER A 290 30.23 -23.27 5.07
CA SER A 290 29.62 -23.47 6.38
C SER A 290 30.73 -23.72 7.39
N GLY A 291 30.95 -22.74 8.27
CA GLY A 291 31.95 -22.87 9.34
C GLY A 291 31.63 -24.00 10.31
N ALA A 292 30.34 -24.33 10.47
CA ALA A 292 29.90 -25.47 11.27
C ALA A 292 30.32 -26.80 10.63
N GLU A 293 30.03 -26.99 9.34
CA GLU A 293 30.44 -28.21 8.61
C GLU A 293 31.96 -28.31 8.48
N PHE A 294 32.65 -27.18 8.28
CA PHE A 294 34.11 -27.14 8.30
C PHE A 294 34.67 -27.60 9.64
N ARG A 295 34.20 -27.06 10.76
CA ARG A 295 34.63 -27.52 12.09
C ARG A 295 34.30 -28.99 12.33
N LYS A 296 33.11 -29.44 11.91
CA LYS A 296 32.66 -30.82 12.12
C LYS A 296 33.52 -31.82 11.35
N LYS A 297 33.79 -31.55 10.07
CA LYS A 297 34.46 -32.49 9.16
C LYS A 297 35.98 -32.34 9.13
N TRP A 298 36.51 -31.14 9.39
CA TRP A 298 37.93 -30.80 9.16
C TRP A 298 38.73 -30.45 10.41
N LYS A 299 38.13 -30.40 11.61
CA LYS A 299 38.88 -30.13 12.86
C LYS A 299 40.06 -31.09 13.05
N TRP A 300 39.85 -32.40 12.85
CA TRP A 300 40.90 -33.41 13.00
C TRP A 300 41.79 -33.57 11.76
N PRO A 301 41.25 -33.62 10.51
CA PRO A 301 42.09 -33.68 9.30
C PRO A 301 43.07 -32.52 9.14
N VAL A 302 42.68 -31.28 9.48
CA VAL A 302 43.61 -30.13 9.43
C VAL A 302 44.70 -30.25 10.49
N GLY A 303 44.32 -30.63 11.72
CA GLY A 303 45.28 -30.87 12.80
C GLY A 303 46.29 -31.96 12.43
N PHE A 304 45.81 -33.12 11.97
CA PHE A 304 46.65 -34.25 11.57
C PHE A 304 47.52 -33.91 10.35
N GLY A 305 46.97 -33.20 9.37
CA GLY A 305 47.71 -32.71 8.21
C GLY A 305 48.85 -31.76 8.60
N MET A 306 48.63 -30.85 9.54
CA MET A 306 49.70 -29.99 10.10
C MET A 306 50.76 -30.80 10.86
N PHE A 307 50.36 -31.80 11.65
CA PHE A 307 51.31 -32.68 12.35
C PHE A 307 52.16 -33.51 11.36
N ALA A 308 51.56 -34.06 10.31
CA ALA A 308 52.26 -34.81 9.27
C ALA A 308 53.23 -33.92 8.48
N LEU A 309 52.82 -32.68 8.14
CA LEU A 309 53.67 -31.71 7.46
C LEU A 309 54.87 -31.30 8.34
N ALA A 310 54.63 -31.05 9.63
CA ALA A 310 55.70 -30.78 10.59
C ALA A 310 56.69 -31.95 10.68
N GLY A 311 56.18 -33.20 10.77
CA GLY A 311 57.03 -34.40 10.74
C GLY A 311 57.87 -34.52 9.47
N PHE A 312 57.32 -34.15 8.31
CA PHE A 312 58.04 -34.15 7.03
C PHE A 312 59.17 -33.11 6.99
N CYS A 313 58.97 -31.93 7.59
CA CYS A 313 60.01 -30.89 7.72
C CYS A 313 61.16 -31.28 8.66
N TYR A 314 60.95 -32.22 9.59
CA TYR A 314 61.96 -32.71 10.54
C TYR A 314 62.73 -33.94 10.06
N LEU A 315 62.42 -34.51 8.89
CA LEU A 315 63.14 -35.65 8.31
C LEU A 315 64.47 -35.18 7.66
N PRO A 316 65.64 -35.51 8.23
CA PRO A 316 66.92 -35.08 7.68
C PRO A 316 67.18 -35.82 6.35
N GLY A 317 67.33 -35.09 5.25
CA GLY A 317 67.78 -35.65 3.96
C GLY A 317 66.72 -35.81 2.86
N ALA A 318 65.48 -35.38 3.06
CA ALA A 318 64.42 -35.50 2.05
C ALA A 318 64.58 -34.57 0.82
N MET A 319 65.49 -33.60 0.86
CA MET A 319 65.81 -32.72 -0.27
C MET A 319 67.24 -32.93 -0.79
N LYS A 320 67.52 -34.09 -1.39
CA LYS A 320 68.68 -34.21 -2.30
C LYS A 320 68.32 -33.66 -3.67
N ALA A 321 69.20 -32.82 -4.21
CA ALA A 321 69.00 -32.03 -5.42
C ALA A 321 68.65 -32.90 -6.64
N GLY A 322 67.51 -32.62 -7.27
CA GLY A 322 67.02 -33.28 -8.49
C GLY A 322 65.51 -33.52 -8.55
N ALA A 323 64.83 -33.56 -7.39
CA ALA A 323 63.40 -33.86 -7.28
C ALA A 323 62.48 -32.62 -7.07
N THR A 324 63.00 -31.40 -7.25
CA THR A 324 62.31 -30.16 -6.89
C THR A 324 61.05 -29.90 -7.73
N GLY A 325 61.06 -30.27 -9.02
CA GLY A 325 59.89 -30.15 -9.88
C GLY A 325 58.75 -31.10 -9.46
N GLY A 326 59.05 -32.39 -9.28
CA GLY A 326 58.05 -33.40 -8.90
C GLY A 326 57.44 -33.18 -7.52
N ALA A 327 58.25 -32.75 -6.55
CA ALA A 327 57.77 -32.41 -5.22
C ALA A 327 56.82 -31.19 -5.23
N LEU A 328 57.11 -30.18 -6.05
CA LEU A 328 56.24 -29.01 -6.21
C LEU A 328 54.90 -29.41 -6.84
N PHE A 329 54.89 -30.25 -7.88
CA PHE A 329 53.65 -30.75 -8.48
C PHE A 329 52.80 -31.57 -7.50
N LEU A 330 53.43 -32.39 -6.65
CA LEU A 330 52.74 -33.14 -5.59
C LEU A 330 52.10 -32.22 -4.56
N VAL A 331 52.83 -31.20 -4.08
CA VAL A 331 52.29 -30.22 -3.11
C VAL A 331 51.12 -29.44 -3.71
N VAL A 332 51.24 -28.97 -4.95
CA VAL A 332 50.15 -28.27 -5.65
C VAL A 332 48.95 -29.19 -5.86
N GLY A 333 49.16 -30.46 -6.23
CA GLY A 333 48.11 -31.45 -6.39
C GLY A 333 47.37 -31.77 -5.08
N LEU A 334 48.10 -31.93 -3.97
CA LEU A 334 47.53 -32.15 -2.64
C LEU A 334 46.74 -30.92 -2.16
N LEU A 335 47.24 -29.72 -2.41
CA LEU A 335 46.55 -28.47 -2.05
C LEU A 335 45.28 -28.28 -2.89
N ALA A 336 45.31 -28.61 -4.18
CA ALA A 336 44.13 -28.62 -5.04
C ALA A 336 43.09 -29.64 -4.58
N ALA A 337 43.51 -30.86 -4.24
CA ALA A 337 42.64 -31.90 -3.69
C ALA A 337 42.04 -31.50 -2.34
N PHE A 338 42.82 -30.85 -1.48
CA PHE A 338 42.37 -30.31 -0.20
C PHE A 338 41.31 -29.22 -0.37
N VAL A 339 41.57 -28.23 -1.24
CA VAL A 339 40.60 -27.17 -1.56
C VAL A 339 39.33 -27.75 -2.17
N LEU A 340 39.45 -28.71 -3.09
CA LEU A 340 38.31 -29.39 -3.70
C LEU A 340 37.50 -30.17 -2.66
N SER A 341 38.17 -30.85 -1.72
CA SER A 341 37.53 -31.62 -0.66
C SER A 341 36.78 -30.72 0.34
N ILE A 342 37.35 -29.56 0.70
CA ILE A 342 36.64 -28.52 1.48
C ILE A 342 35.44 -28.01 0.69
N ARG A 343 35.61 -27.71 -0.60
CA ARG A 343 34.53 -27.21 -1.46
C ARG A 343 33.37 -28.21 -1.57
N MET A 344 33.66 -29.50 -1.66
CA MET A 344 32.65 -30.57 -1.74
C MET A 344 31.98 -30.84 -0.39
N SER A 345 32.71 -30.69 0.71
CA SER A 345 32.28 -31.18 2.02
C SER A 345 31.71 -30.10 2.94
N CYS A 346 32.10 -28.84 2.74
CA CYS A 346 31.83 -27.75 3.69
C CYS A 346 30.96 -26.63 3.11
N TYR A 347 30.60 -26.70 1.82
CA TYR A 347 29.69 -25.72 1.21
C TYR A 347 28.26 -26.23 1.25
N GLU A 348 27.39 -25.49 1.92
CA GLU A 348 25.96 -25.77 2.02
C GLU A 348 25.18 -24.71 1.24
N TRP A 349 24.00 -25.08 0.73
CA TRP A 349 23.11 -24.10 0.12
C TRP A 349 22.59 -23.14 1.20
N GLN A 350 22.48 -21.86 0.87
CA GLN A 350 22.01 -20.88 1.84
C GLN A 350 20.56 -21.19 2.28
N TYR A 351 19.69 -21.65 1.37
CA TYR A 351 18.33 -22.05 1.72
C TYR A 351 18.28 -23.24 2.70
N GLU A 352 19.16 -24.24 2.59
CA GLU A 352 19.25 -25.36 3.55
C GLU A 352 19.65 -24.87 4.95
N ARG A 353 20.54 -23.86 5.01
CA ARG A 353 20.91 -23.25 6.29
C ARG A 353 19.76 -22.46 6.89
N ASN A 354 18.95 -21.80 6.06
CA ASN A 354 17.76 -21.09 6.50
C ASN A 354 16.67 -22.06 6.97
N ALA A 355 16.51 -23.24 6.34
CA ALA A 355 15.56 -24.26 6.75
C ALA A 355 15.79 -24.71 8.21
N LYS A 356 17.06 -24.86 8.62
CA LYS A 356 17.44 -25.14 10.02
C LYS A 356 17.01 -24.04 11.01
N LEU A 357 16.71 -22.82 10.54
CA LEU A 357 16.18 -21.74 11.40
C LEU A 357 14.70 -21.95 11.70
N ILE A 358 13.93 -22.48 10.74
CA ILE A 358 12.50 -22.80 10.92
C ILE A 358 12.32 -23.93 11.93
N GLU A 359 13.19 -24.93 11.92
CA GLU A 359 13.18 -26.02 12.92
C GLU A 359 13.31 -25.50 14.36
N ARG A 360 13.94 -24.32 14.54
CA ARG A 360 14.21 -23.71 15.86
C ARG A 360 13.25 -22.57 16.20
N ASN A 361 12.61 -21.97 15.21
CA ASN A 361 11.74 -20.82 15.36
C ASN A 361 10.48 -21.07 14.54
N ILE A 362 9.34 -21.24 15.21
CA ILE A 362 8.06 -21.37 14.53
C ILE A 362 7.79 -20.06 13.79
N PRO A 363 7.69 -20.06 12.45
CA PRO A 363 7.47 -18.85 11.67
C PRO A 363 6.06 -18.29 11.92
N ARG A 364 5.93 -16.96 11.87
CA ARG A 364 4.62 -16.27 11.91
C ARG A 364 3.78 -16.59 10.69
N ARG A 365 4.43 -16.68 9.53
CA ARG A 365 3.80 -17.02 8.26
C ARG A 365 4.67 -18.00 7.49
N MET A 366 4.05 -19.07 7.01
CA MET A 366 4.66 -19.95 6.02
C MET A 366 4.48 -19.35 4.63
N GLY A 367 5.56 -19.28 3.86
CA GLY A 367 5.52 -18.82 2.49
C GLY A 367 4.65 -19.74 1.62
N ARG A 368 3.86 -19.14 0.74
CA ARG A 368 2.99 -19.87 -0.20
C ARG A 368 3.52 -19.72 -1.62
N LEU A 369 3.71 -20.85 -2.29
CA LEU A 369 3.93 -20.90 -3.73
C LEU A 369 2.58 -21.12 -4.41
N GLN A 370 2.40 -20.62 -5.63
CA GLN A 370 1.19 -20.92 -6.39
C GLN A 370 1.17 -22.42 -6.75
N GLU A 371 0.01 -23.08 -6.59
CA GLU A 371 -0.12 -24.54 -6.71
C GLU A 371 0.16 -25.09 -8.12
N ASP A 372 0.24 -24.24 -9.15
CA ASP A 372 0.48 -24.65 -10.53
C ASP A 372 1.78 -24.06 -11.10
N THR A 373 2.88 -24.78 -10.91
CA THR A 373 4.21 -24.45 -11.46
C THR A 373 4.34 -24.70 -12.95
N SER A 374 3.27 -25.13 -13.66
CA SER A 374 3.30 -25.36 -15.10
C SER A 374 3.28 -24.07 -15.95
N GLN A 375 2.98 -22.93 -15.32
CA GLN A 375 3.08 -21.62 -15.94
C GLN A 375 4.06 -20.75 -15.15
N ALA A 376 5.36 -20.89 -15.43
CA ALA A 376 6.30 -19.83 -15.08
C ALA A 376 5.71 -18.49 -15.58
N PRO A 377 5.65 -17.44 -14.73
CA PRO A 377 4.96 -16.22 -15.09
C PRO A 377 5.62 -15.64 -16.34
N LYS A 378 4.84 -15.56 -17.44
CA LYS A 378 5.33 -15.10 -18.74
C LYS A 378 5.98 -13.72 -18.53
N SER A 379 7.26 -13.59 -18.89
CA SER A 379 7.90 -12.28 -18.90
C SER A 379 7.06 -11.35 -19.78
N PHE A 380 6.80 -10.12 -19.32
CA PHE A 380 6.32 -9.08 -20.22
C PHE A 380 7.45 -8.82 -21.22
N ALA A 381 7.40 -9.48 -22.38
CA ALA A 381 8.27 -9.15 -23.49
C ALA A 381 8.04 -7.67 -23.77
N ALA A 382 9.09 -6.86 -23.58
CA ALA A 382 9.04 -5.40 -23.61
C ALA A 382 8.07 -4.88 -24.67
N VAL A 383 6.88 -4.48 -24.23
CA VAL A 383 6.01 -3.62 -25.04
C VAL A 383 6.80 -2.33 -25.14
N ARG A 384 7.52 -2.17 -26.26
CA ARG A 384 8.34 -0.98 -26.47
C ARG A 384 7.40 0.24 -26.36
N PRO A 385 7.71 1.23 -25.52
CA PRO A 385 6.95 2.47 -25.49
C PRO A 385 6.92 3.01 -26.93
N ARG A 386 5.71 3.32 -27.42
CA ARG A 386 5.57 3.97 -28.73
C ARG A 386 6.21 5.34 -28.59
N MET A 387 7.45 5.50 -29.07
CA MET A 387 8.07 6.80 -29.14
C MET A 387 7.12 7.78 -29.86
N PRO A 388 6.88 8.98 -29.33
CA PRO A 388 6.12 9.99 -30.04
C PRO A 388 6.81 10.23 -31.38
N LYS A 389 6.05 10.10 -32.48
CA LYS A 389 6.53 10.43 -33.82
C LYS A 389 7.08 11.85 -33.74
N SER A 390 8.38 12.02 -33.96
CA SER A 390 8.97 13.34 -34.10
C SER A 390 8.16 14.13 -35.12
N ALA A 391 7.57 15.24 -34.67
CA ALA A 391 6.93 16.18 -35.56
C ALA A 391 7.97 16.58 -36.62
N LYS A 392 7.65 16.35 -37.90
CA LYS A 392 8.44 16.88 -39.01
C LYS A 392 8.58 18.39 -38.79
N PRO A 393 9.79 18.97 -38.91
CA PRO A 393 9.92 20.42 -38.82
C PRO A 393 9.09 21.05 -39.93
N ASP A 394 8.18 21.92 -39.51
CA ASP A 394 7.35 22.76 -40.34
C ASP A 394 8.23 23.56 -41.30
N ARG A 395 8.17 23.24 -42.60
CA ARG A 395 8.81 24.02 -43.65
C ARG A 395 7.86 25.16 -44.01
N SER A 396 7.87 26.20 -43.19
CA SER A 396 7.37 27.51 -43.61
C SER A 396 8.39 28.15 -44.57
N PRO A 397 7.97 28.69 -45.73
CA PRO A 397 8.86 29.43 -46.61
C PRO A 397 9.10 30.82 -46.01
N ARG A 398 10.37 31.20 -45.81
CA ARG A 398 10.73 32.59 -45.49
C ARG A 398 10.55 33.48 -46.74
N PRO A 399 10.14 34.74 -46.56
CA PRO A 399 10.06 35.73 -47.64
C PRO A 399 11.43 36.07 -48.23
#